data_AF-A0A538TTE8-F1
#
_entry.id   AF-A0A538TTE8-F1
#
_cell.length_a   1.000
_cell.length_b   1.000
_cell.length_c   1.000
_cell.angle_alpha   90.00
_cell.angle_beta   90.00
_cell.angle_gamma   90.00
#
_symmetry.space_group_name_H-M   'P 1'
#
loop_
_entity.id
_entity.type
_entity.pdbx_description
1 polymer ?
#
loop_
_entity_poly.entity_id
_entity_poly.type
_entity_poly.pdbx_seq_one_letter_code
_entity_poly.pdbx_strand_id
1 'polypeptide(L)'
;MPQIRSALARLSLSAILFILLDLMIPSCAPTLKQMPVSESAARSEAEKQREMALEVWVKKQDRLGAVSYRLTRASAELCGEQRAIYGFVAHDVGSYSKDYREAAIKYFGLGDCPVVRNVQPNFPAALAGLQPGDSLKAINGKSVEGKTTLQAMEMLLKASSSTDSLKLDVRRKGQILNLSMLGVPACDYPVLATEDDVVNAYADGEKVFIASGMLRFTEDDDELAFVVGHELSHDALGHIGKKKGNSLLGAILDVAVAATTGVNTGGMFSNAAANAFSQRFEAEADYEGLYMAARAGFDITKAPNFWRRMAAEHPGSIKKNFTASHPSTPERFIAMENAVTEIQSKRNRGIALVPEKASERGPSTSRPTSTIPTRPDSAEQSNAGSSRVPSDTLTTARATRDSTKQHGDAPFKVILGDGSVIPARSVRPWGVGQVKVTSPMGQSQYIDSSSIRSILDQDGHDWTEDVVDRGKRLPRE
;
A
#
# COMPACT_ATOMS: atom_id res chain seq x y z
N MET A 1 30.25 29.30 32.50
CA MET A 1 30.18 27.82 32.48
C MET A 1 31.59 27.20 32.44
N PRO A 2 32.38 27.20 33.54
CA PRO A 2 33.77 26.72 33.51
C PRO A 2 33.98 25.32 34.13
N GLN A 3 32.93 24.69 34.67
CA GLN A 3 33.09 23.52 35.57
C GLN A 3 32.90 22.14 34.92
N ILE A 4 32.62 22.05 33.60
CA ILE A 4 32.43 20.75 32.91
C ILE A 4 33.66 20.37 32.04
N ARG A 5 34.57 21.32 31.78
CA ARG A 5 35.77 21.06 30.96
C ARG A 5 36.92 20.38 31.72
N SER A 6 36.84 20.22 33.04
CA SER A 6 37.94 19.71 33.87
C SER A 6 37.88 18.19 34.16
N ALA A 7 36.75 17.53 33.93
CA ALA A 7 36.62 16.09 34.20
C ALA A 7 37.23 15.21 33.10
N LEU A 8 37.22 15.67 31.84
CA LEU A 8 37.75 14.91 30.70
C LEU A 8 39.26 15.09 30.47
N ALA A 9 39.88 16.11 31.07
CA ALA A 9 41.31 16.44 30.87
C ALA A 9 42.26 15.66 31.81
N ARG A 10 41.75 14.74 32.65
CA ARG A 10 42.54 13.93 33.59
C ARG A 10 42.54 12.43 33.30
N LEU A 11 41.96 11.98 32.19
CA LEU A 11 42.23 10.64 31.71
C LEU A 11 43.63 10.65 31.09
N SER A 12 44.60 10.02 31.76
CA SER A 12 45.93 9.82 31.21
C SER A 12 45.81 9.10 29.86
N LEU A 13 46.74 9.37 28.94
CA LEU A 13 46.80 8.68 27.65
C LEU A 13 46.76 7.15 27.82
N SER A 14 47.30 6.65 28.93
CA SER A 14 47.22 5.25 29.35
C SER A 14 45.79 4.79 29.65
N ALA A 15 44.95 5.60 30.31
CA ALA A 15 43.56 5.24 30.61
C ALA A 15 42.66 5.22 29.36
N ILE A 16 42.92 6.11 28.39
CA ILE A 16 42.27 6.07 27.07
C ILE A 16 42.74 4.85 26.27
N LEU A 17 44.03 4.51 26.36
CA LEU A 17 44.60 3.32 25.73
C LEU A 17 44.04 2.02 26.34
N PHE A 18 43.85 1.96 27.65
CA PHE A 18 43.20 0.80 28.32
C PHE A 18 41.73 0.67 27.95
N ILE A 19 40.97 1.77 27.85
CA ILE A 19 39.57 1.74 27.39
C ILE A 19 39.48 1.33 25.90
N LEU A 20 40.41 1.76 25.05
CA LEU A 20 40.49 1.33 23.64
C LEU A 20 40.99 -0.12 23.48
N LEU A 21 41.83 -0.62 24.39
CA LEU A 21 42.32 -2.00 24.42
C LEU A 21 41.24 -2.96 24.97
N ASP A 22 40.44 -2.52 25.95
CA ASP A 22 39.28 -3.28 26.48
C ASP A 22 38.08 -3.29 25.52
N LEU A 23 37.99 -2.34 24.58
CA LEU A 23 37.06 -2.43 23.45
C LEU A 23 37.53 -3.46 22.39
N MET A 24 38.76 -3.97 22.50
CA MET A 24 39.36 -4.91 21.56
C MET A 24 39.64 -6.25 22.24
N ILE A 25 38.56 -7.03 22.49
CA ILE A 25 38.42 -8.52 22.49
C ILE A 25 37.48 -8.97 23.65
N PRO A 26 36.41 -9.76 23.41
CA PRO A 26 36.26 -10.72 22.33
C PRO A 26 35.06 -10.41 21.42
N SER A 27 35.35 -10.06 20.17
CA SER A 27 34.45 -10.45 19.08
C SER A 27 34.29 -11.96 19.19
N CYS A 28 33.06 -12.45 19.35
CA CYS A 28 32.78 -13.87 19.52
C CYS A 28 33.44 -14.66 18.38
N ALA A 29 34.54 -15.35 18.67
CA ALA A 29 35.16 -16.24 17.70
C ALA A 29 34.24 -17.46 17.50
N PRO A 30 34.12 -17.99 16.27
CA PRO A 30 33.34 -19.19 16.04
C PRO A 30 33.83 -20.33 16.94
N THR A 31 32.93 -20.93 17.71
CA THR A 31 33.24 -22.05 18.62
C THR A 31 33.22 -23.41 17.91
N LEU A 32 32.70 -23.45 16.68
CA LEU A 32 32.56 -24.65 15.88
C LEU A 32 33.63 -24.73 14.80
N LYS A 33 34.01 -25.97 14.44
CA LYS A 33 34.90 -26.25 13.31
C LYS A 33 34.31 -25.65 12.03
N GLN A 34 35.07 -24.77 11.39
CA GLN A 34 34.78 -24.37 10.01
C GLN A 34 35.16 -25.51 9.06
N MET A 35 34.22 -25.90 8.22
CA MET A 35 34.48 -26.90 7.19
C MET A 35 35.35 -26.26 6.09
N PRO A 36 36.44 -26.91 5.65
CA PRO A 36 37.27 -26.36 4.59
C PRO A 36 36.47 -26.32 3.28
N VAL A 37 36.53 -25.19 2.57
CA VAL A 37 35.89 -24.98 1.28
C VAL A 37 36.97 -24.68 0.24
N SER A 38 36.97 -25.42 -0.87
CA SER A 38 37.85 -25.10 -2.00
C SER A 38 37.36 -23.83 -2.68
N GLU A 39 38.28 -22.90 -2.98
CA GLU A 39 37.97 -21.67 -3.69
C GLU A 39 37.39 -21.94 -5.09
N SER A 40 37.89 -22.98 -5.78
CA SER A 40 37.35 -23.38 -7.09
C SER A 40 35.94 -23.93 -7.01
N ALA A 41 35.63 -24.68 -5.95
CA ALA A 41 34.29 -25.19 -5.71
C ALA A 41 33.32 -24.05 -5.35
N ALA A 42 33.76 -23.09 -4.53
CA ALA A 42 32.98 -21.90 -4.19
C ALA A 42 32.69 -21.03 -5.42
N ARG A 43 33.66 -20.85 -6.33
CA ARG A 43 33.45 -20.11 -7.58
C ARG A 43 32.45 -20.81 -8.51
N SER A 44 32.58 -22.11 -8.72
CA SER A 44 31.63 -22.88 -9.54
C SER A 44 30.21 -22.87 -8.95
N GLU A 45 30.09 -22.90 -7.62
CA GLU A 45 28.81 -22.78 -6.95
C GLU A 45 28.22 -21.36 -7.08
N ALA A 46 29.05 -20.31 -6.96
CA ALA A 46 28.60 -18.93 -7.16
C ALA A 46 28.03 -18.69 -8.57
N GLU A 47 28.60 -19.31 -9.61
CA GLU A 47 28.06 -19.26 -10.97
C GLU A 47 26.65 -19.86 -11.05
N LYS A 48 26.43 -21.04 -10.46
CA LYS A 48 25.11 -21.68 -10.39
C LYS A 48 24.11 -20.81 -9.62
N GLN A 49 24.53 -20.24 -8.51
CA GLN A 49 23.69 -19.35 -7.70
C GLN A 49 23.26 -18.11 -8.48
N ARG A 50 24.15 -17.54 -9.29
CA ARG A 50 23.81 -16.40 -10.16
C ARG A 50 22.84 -16.78 -11.27
N GLU A 51 23.00 -17.95 -11.88
CA GLU A 51 22.04 -18.48 -12.86
C GLU A 51 20.65 -18.65 -12.25
N MET A 52 20.57 -19.27 -11.06
CA MET A 52 19.30 -19.43 -10.33
C MET A 52 18.69 -18.08 -9.92
N ALA A 53 19.50 -17.15 -9.41
CA ALA A 53 19.03 -15.82 -9.02
C ALA A 53 18.48 -15.04 -10.23
N LEU A 54 19.16 -15.13 -11.38
CA LEU A 54 18.71 -14.53 -12.63
C LEU A 54 17.36 -15.12 -13.07
N GLU A 55 17.20 -16.45 -13.04
CA GLU A 55 15.95 -17.11 -13.40
C GLU A 55 14.79 -16.64 -12.50
N VAL A 56 15.01 -16.58 -11.19
CA VAL A 56 14.00 -16.09 -10.23
C VAL A 56 13.64 -14.62 -10.50
N TRP A 57 14.63 -13.78 -10.78
CA TRP A 57 14.42 -12.37 -11.07
C TRP A 57 13.60 -12.16 -12.36
N VAL A 58 13.89 -12.95 -13.39
CA VAL A 58 13.18 -12.94 -14.67
C VAL A 58 11.71 -13.34 -14.48
N LYS A 59 11.45 -14.40 -13.70
CA LYS A 59 10.07 -14.83 -13.38
C LYS A 59 9.28 -13.75 -12.66
N LYS A 60 9.89 -13.03 -11.71
CA LYS A 60 9.28 -11.90 -11.01
C LYS A 60 8.87 -10.78 -11.98
N GLN A 61 9.77 -10.41 -12.90
CA GLN A 61 9.48 -9.42 -13.93
C GLN A 61 8.38 -9.87 -14.89
N ASP A 62 8.34 -11.15 -15.25
CA ASP A 62 7.32 -11.68 -16.16
C ASP A 62 5.93 -11.72 -15.52
N ARG A 63 5.85 -12.10 -14.24
CA ARG A 63 4.61 -11.99 -13.46
C ARG A 63 4.13 -10.54 -13.41
N LEU A 64 5.02 -9.60 -13.05
CA LEU A 64 4.68 -8.17 -13.02
C LEU A 64 4.24 -7.64 -14.39
N GLY A 65 4.91 -8.07 -15.46
CA GLY A 65 4.53 -7.75 -16.83
C GLY A 65 3.13 -8.24 -17.18
N ALA A 66 2.82 -9.51 -16.89
CA ALA A 66 1.51 -10.08 -17.19
C ALA A 66 0.35 -9.31 -16.53
N VAL A 67 0.55 -8.86 -15.30
CA VAL A 67 -0.42 -8.04 -14.57
C VAL A 67 -0.48 -6.61 -15.11
N SER A 68 0.67 -5.94 -15.23
CA SER A 68 0.74 -4.52 -15.62
C SER A 68 0.27 -4.25 -17.06
N TYR A 69 0.57 -5.15 -18.01
CA TYR A 69 0.10 -5.01 -19.39
C TYR A 69 -1.43 -5.05 -19.47
N ARG A 70 -2.08 -5.99 -18.75
CA ARG A 70 -3.55 -6.07 -18.68
C ARG A 70 -4.16 -4.82 -18.05
N LEU A 71 -3.60 -4.37 -16.93
CA LEU A 71 -4.06 -3.18 -16.20
C LEU A 71 -3.99 -1.91 -17.05
N THR A 72 -2.80 -1.61 -17.59
CA THR A 72 -2.55 -0.37 -18.33
C THR A 72 -3.40 -0.29 -19.60
N ARG A 73 -3.61 -1.42 -20.31
CA ARG A 73 -4.52 -1.49 -21.45
C ARG A 73 -5.98 -1.27 -21.03
N ALA A 74 -6.46 -1.98 -20.01
CA ALA A 74 -7.85 -1.90 -19.58
C ALA A 74 -8.24 -0.54 -18.99
N SER A 75 -7.24 0.21 -18.53
CA SER A 75 -7.38 1.49 -17.83
C SER A 75 -6.92 2.69 -18.67
N ALA A 76 -6.65 2.50 -19.97
CA ALA A 76 -6.12 3.56 -20.84
C ALA A 76 -6.93 4.87 -20.75
N GLU A 77 -8.26 4.77 -20.67
CA GLU A 77 -9.17 5.92 -20.58
C GLU A 77 -9.15 6.63 -19.23
N LEU A 78 -8.67 5.98 -18.17
CA LEU A 78 -8.55 6.55 -16.82
C LEU A 78 -7.26 7.35 -16.65
N CYS A 79 -6.21 7.01 -17.41
CA CYS A 79 -4.87 7.57 -17.22
C CYS A 79 -4.62 8.94 -17.88
N GLY A 80 -5.56 9.45 -18.69
CA GLY A 80 -5.39 10.69 -19.44
C GLY A 80 -4.37 10.55 -20.57
N GLU A 81 -3.08 10.50 -20.23
CA GLU A 81 -1.99 10.23 -21.18
C GLU A 81 -1.97 8.75 -21.59
N GLN A 82 -1.96 8.53 -22.90
CA GLN A 82 -2.00 7.21 -23.50
C GLN A 82 -0.84 7.03 -24.45
N ARG A 83 -0.30 5.81 -24.48
CA ARG A 83 0.63 5.37 -25.52
C ARG A 83 0.17 4.06 -26.15
N ALA A 84 0.64 3.83 -27.36
CA ALA A 84 0.49 2.54 -28.01
C ALA A 84 1.47 1.52 -27.42
N ILE A 85 0.94 0.36 -27.01
CA ILE A 85 1.71 -0.79 -26.52
C ILE A 85 1.47 -2.03 -27.37
N TYR A 86 2.44 -2.93 -27.38
CA TYR A 86 2.43 -4.13 -28.23
C TYR A 86 2.48 -5.45 -27.44
N GLY A 87 2.84 -5.42 -26.14
CA GLY A 87 2.85 -6.62 -25.31
C GLY A 87 4.08 -7.50 -25.48
N PHE A 88 5.28 -6.95 -25.50
CA PHE A 88 6.51 -7.75 -25.45
C PHE A 88 7.62 -7.01 -24.71
N VAL A 89 8.61 -7.78 -24.26
CA VAL A 89 9.83 -7.26 -23.63
C VAL A 89 11.02 -7.76 -24.43
N ALA A 90 11.93 -6.86 -24.80
CA ALA A 90 13.22 -7.20 -25.36
C ALA A 90 14.34 -6.96 -24.35
N HIS A 91 15.47 -7.61 -24.55
CA HIS A 91 16.66 -7.45 -23.72
C HIS A 91 17.95 -7.77 -24.49
N ASP A 92 19.07 -7.39 -23.90
CA ASP A 92 20.42 -7.72 -24.35
C ASP A 92 21.34 -7.92 -23.15
N VAL A 93 22.63 -8.16 -23.40
CA VAL A 93 23.64 -8.31 -22.34
C VAL A 93 23.77 -7.04 -21.48
N GLY A 94 23.56 -5.86 -22.07
CA GLY A 94 23.59 -4.58 -21.36
C GLY A 94 22.40 -4.36 -20.41
N SER A 95 21.35 -5.15 -20.55
CA SER A 95 20.17 -5.14 -19.67
C SER A 95 20.44 -5.76 -18.29
N TYR A 96 21.62 -6.38 -18.12
CA TYR A 96 22.04 -7.07 -16.90
C TYR A 96 23.28 -6.43 -16.27
N SER A 97 23.33 -6.45 -14.93
CA SER A 97 24.53 -6.02 -14.19
C SER A 97 25.72 -6.91 -14.56
N LYS A 98 26.94 -6.38 -14.39
CA LYS A 98 28.18 -7.06 -14.83
C LYS A 98 28.28 -8.50 -14.31
N ASP A 99 27.85 -8.73 -13.06
CA ASP A 99 27.96 -10.03 -12.40
C ASP A 99 27.02 -11.09 -12.99
N TYR A 100 25.92 -10.67 -13.63
CA TYR A 100 24.92 -11.56 -14.24
C TYR A 100 25.05 -11.71 -15.75
N ARG A 101 25.95 -10.97 -16.42
CA ARG A 101 26.06 -10.98 -17.89
C ARG A 101 26.39 -12.36 -18.45
N GLU A 102 27.32 -13.07 -17.84
CA GLU A 102 27.71 -14.41 -18.29
C GLU A 102 26.56 -15.42 -18.11
N ALA A 103 25.91 -15.39 -16.94
CA ALA A 103 24.71 -16.19 -16.69
C ALA A 103 23.60 -15.86 -17.69
N ALA A 104 23.37 -14.59 -18.02
CA ALA A 104 22.36 -14.16 -18.98
C ALA A 104 22.68 -14.57 -20.41
N ILE A 105 23.94 -14.47 -20.84
CA ILE A 105 24.38 -14.96 -22.16
C ILE A 105 24.12 -16.46 -22.26
N LYS A 106 24.49 -17.24 -21.25
CA LYS A 106 24.30 -18.69 -21.23
C LYS A 106 22.82 -19.07 -21.17
N TYR A 107 22.03 -18.41 -20.34
CA TYR A 107 20.62 -18.72 -20.12
C TYR A 107 19.75 -18.34 -21.32
N PHE A 108 19.98 -17.17 -21.93
CA PHE A 108 19.14 -16.64 -23.01
C PHE A 108 19.74 -16.75 -24.41
N GLY A 109 21.02 -17.10 -24.55
CA GLY A 109 21.72 -17.12 -25.84
C GLY A 109 21.91 -15.73 -26.44
N LEU A 110 22.21 -14.72 -25.61
CA LEU A 110 22.33 -13.32 -26.04
C LEU A 110 23.54 -13.11 -26.95
N GLY A 111 23.34 -12.31 -28.00
CA GLY A 111 24.38 -11.89 -28.94
C GLY A 111 24.29 -10.39 -29.26
N ASP A 112 24.60 -10.01 -30.50
CA ASP A 112 24.78 -8.60 -30.91
C ASP A 112 23.49 -7.81 -31.16
N CYS A 113 22.32 -8.44 -31.06
CA CYS A 113 21.03 -7.82 -31.30
C CYS A 113 20.11 -8.08 -30.09
N PRO A 114 19.24 -7.13 -29.72
CA PRO A 114 18.22 -7.37 -28.71
C PRO A 114 17.36 -8.59 -29.05
N VAL A 115 17.08 -9.40 -28.04
CA VAL A 115 16.26 -10.61 -28.14
C VAL A 115 14.92 -10.37 -27.45
N VAL A 116 13.84 -10.93 -27.98
CA VAL A 116 12.55 -10.92 -27.31
C VAL A 116 12.60 -11.88 -26.13
N ARG A 117 12.47 -11.35 -24.92
CA ARG A 117 12.49 -12.11 -23.67
C ARG A 117 11.13 -12.70 -23.34
N ASN A 118 10.07 -11.92 -23.53
CA ASN A 118 8.71 -12.29 -23.17
C ASN A 118 7.72 -11.64 -24.15
N VAL A 119 6.61 -12.32 -24.42
CA VAL A 119 5.49 -11.85 -25.24
C VAL A 119 4.18 -12.13 -24.50
N GLN A 120 3.38 -11.09 -24.30
CA GLN A 120 2.13 -11.15 -23.55
C GLN A 120 1.01 -11.75 -24.41
N PRO A 121 0.29 -12.79 -23.91
CA PRO A 121 -0.85 -13.36 -24.61
C PRO A 121 -1.94 -12.31 -24.89
N ASN A 122 -2.62 -12.42 -26.04
CA ASN A 122 -3.73 -11.53 -26.45
C ASN A 122 -3.35 -10.05 -26.65
N PHE A 123 -2.06 -9.76 -26.80
CA PHE A 123 -1.53 -8.45 -27.20
C PHE A 123 -1.04 -8.47 -28.67
N PRO A 124 -0.91 -7.28 -29.31
CA PRO A 124 -0.54 -7.17 -30.72
C PRO A 124 0.69 -7.98 -31.15
N ALA A 125 1.73 -8.03 -30.32
CA ALA A 125 2.95 -8.78 -30.63
C ALA A 125 2.71 -10.29 -30.70
N ALA A 126 1.96 -10.87 -29.74
CA ALA A 126 1.58 -12.28 -29.78
C ALA A 126 0.71 -12.59 -30.99
N LEU A 127 -0.29 -11.73 -31.28
CA LEU A 127 -1.20 -11.90 -32.40
C LEU A 127 -0.49 -11.81 -33.76
N ALA A 128 0.55 -10.97 -33.85
CA ALA A 128 1.42 -10.89 -35.01
C ALA A 128 2.43 -12.04 -35.12
N GLY A 129 2.48 -12.95 -34.14
CA GLY A 129 3.33 -14.13 -34.16
C GLY A 129 4.75 -13.92 -33.63
N LEU A 130 5.02 -12.83 -32.92
CA LEU A 130 6.28 -12.62 -32.19
C LEU A 130 6.44 -13.67 -31.09
N GLN A 131 7.63 -14.20 -30.89
CA GLN A 131 7.91 -15.24 -29.89
C GLN A 131 9.14 -14.90 -29.05
N PRO A 132 9.18 -15.36 -27.78
CA PRO A 132 10.42 -15.37 -27.00
C PRO A 132 11.55 -16.06 -27.77
N GLY A 133 12.75 -15.48 -27.75
CA GLY A 133 13.93 -15.92 -28.49
C GLY A 133 14.09 -15.29 -29.88
N ASP A 134 13.10 -14.53 -30.37
CA ASP A 134 13.25 -13.77 -31.61
C ASP A 134 14.31 -12.67 -31.46
N SER A 135 15.28 -12.63 -32.37
CA SER A 135 16.30 -11.57 -32.39
C SER A 135 15.81 -10.40 -33.26
N LEU A 136 15.68 -9.21 -32.69
CA LEU A 136 15.24 -8.01 -33.40
C LEU A 136 16.33 -7.57 -34.39
N LYS A 137 15.98 -7.40 -35.67
CA LYS A 137 16.90 -6.96 -36.73
C LYS A 137 16.57 -5.58 -37.27
N ALA A 138 15.29 -5.21 -37.37
CA ALA A 138 14.89 -3.85 -37.73
C ALA A 138 13.53 -3.44 -37.15
N ILE A 139 13.33 -2.13 -37.00
CA ILE A 139 12.07 -1.50 -36.60
C ILE A 139 11.70 -0.48 -37.67
N ASN A 140 10.54 -0.65 -38.32
CA ASN A 140 10.09 0.15 -39.46
C ASN A 140 11.18 0.31 -40.55
N GLY A 141 11.87 -0.79 -40.87
CA GLY A 141 12.95 -0.84 -41.87
C GLY A 141 14.29 -0.23 -41.42
N LYS A 142 14.38 0.33 -40.20
CA LYS A 142 15.64 0.83 -39.63
C LYS A 142 16.33 -0.27 -38.83
N SER A 143 17.55 -0.63 -39.21
CA SER A 143 18.33 -1.68 -38.53
C SER A 143 18.56 -1.36 -37.05
N VAL A 144 18.49 -2.41 -36.22
CA VAL A 144 18.84 -2.38 -34.79
C VAL A 144 20.13 -3.14 -34.48
N GLU A 145 20.87 -3.57 -35.49
CA GLU A 145 22.15 -4.24 -35.32
C GLU A 145 23.19 -3.31 -34.66
N GLY A 146 23.91 -3.83 -33.66
CA GLY A 146 24.86 -3.05 -32.86
C GLY A 146 24.21 -2.02 -31.93
N LYS A 147 22.88 -1.94 -31.87
CA LYS A 147 22.17 -1.09 -30.92
C LYS A 147 21.88 -1.83 -29.62
N THR A 148 21.90 -1.09 -28.53
CA THR A 148 21.38 -1.60 -27.25
C THR A 148 19.86 -1.69 -27.30
N THR A 149 19.29 -2.44 -26.37
CA THR A 149 17.85 -2.60 -26.15
C THR A 149 17.23 -1.25 -25.85
N LEU A 150 17.90 -0.41 -25.06
CA LEU A 150 17.43 0.96 -24.78
C LEU A 150 17.27 1.76 -26.09
N GLN A 151 18.29 1.73 -26.95
CA GLN A 151 18.26 2.43 -28.24
C GLN A 151 17.19 1.85 -29.19
N ALA A 152 17.05 0.52 -29.22
CA ALA A 152 16.02 -0.14 -30.03
C ALA A 152 14.62 0.19 -29.51
N MET A 153 14.41 0.23 -28.20
CA MET A 153 13.12 0.56 -27.61
C MET A 153 12.79 2.05 -27.77
N GLU A 154 13.77 2.96 -27.72
CA GLU A 154 13.56 4.37 -28.09
C GLU A 154 13.12 4.50 -29.56
N MET A 155 13.71 3.72 -30.47
CA MET A 155 13.27 3.69 -31.87
C MET A 155 11.83 3.19 -31.98
N LEU A 156 11.46 2.15 -31.21
CA LEU A 156 10.10 1.64 -31.15
C LEU A 156 9.13 2.69 -30.61
N LEU A 157 9.46 3.36 -29.51
CA LEU A 157 8.62 4.39 -28.90
C LEU A 157 8.36 5.55 -29.88
N LYS A 158 9.41 6.03 -30.57
CA LYS A 158 9.28 7.08 -31.61
C LYS A 158 8.48 6.62 -32.83
N ALA A 159 8.51 5.33 -33.12
CA ALA A 159 7.74 4.72 -34.19
C ALA A 159 6.32 4.30 -33.73
N SER A 160 6.05 4.36 -32.43
CA SER A 160 4.83 3.82 -31.85
C SER A 160 3.67 4.75 -32.15
N SER A 161 2.62 4.20 -32.75
CA SER A 161 1.38 4.89 -33.04
C SER A 161 0.22 3.92 -32.80
N SER A 162 -0.93 4.46 -32.39
CA SER A 162 -2.18 3.70 -32.33
C SER A 162 -2.86 3.60 -33.70
N THR A 163 -2.39 4.36 -34.70
CA THR A 163 -2.97 4.39 -36.05
C THR A 163 -2.11 3.67 -37.09
N ASP A 164 -0.79 3.71 -36.94
CA ASP A 164 0.13 3.12 -37.90
C ASP A 164 0.64 1.76 -37.43
N SER A 165 0.80 0.83 -38.37
CA SER A 165 1.36 -0.48 -38.08
C SER A 165 2.86 -0.38 -37.78
N LEU A 166 3.27 -0.90 -36.63
CA LEU A 166 4.68 -1.18 -36.32
C LEU A 166 5.12 -2.41 -37.12
N LYS A 167 6.21 -2.28 -37.87
CA LYS A 167 6.86 -3.37 -38.60
C LYS A 167 8.13 -3.78 -37.88
N LEU A 168 8.24 -5.05 -37.54
CA LEU A 168 9.43 -5.65 -36.94
C LEU A 168 10.01 -6.70 -37.88
N ASP A 169 11.31 -6.57 -38.17
CA ASP A 169 12.07 -7.65 -38.80
C ASP A 169 12.74 -8.43 -37.69
N VAL A 170 12.43 -9.71 -37.58
CA VAL A 170 12.97 -10.59 -36.54
C VAL A 170 13.65 -11.80 -37.15
N ARG A 171 14.73 -12.25 -36.53
CA ARG A 171 15.41 -13.49 -36.88
C ARG A 171 14.98 -14.59 -35.94
N ARG A 172 14.36 -15.64 -36.47
CA ARG A 172 13.97 -16.86 -35.76
C ARG A 172 14.61 -18.06 -36.44
N LYS A 173 15.42 -18.84 -35.70
CA LYS A 173 16.07 -20.05 -36.22
C LYS A 173 16.78 -19.84 -37.58
N GLY A 174 17.43 -18.69 -37.74
CA GLY A 174 18.17 -18.32 -38.96
C GLY A 174 17.33 -17.69 -40.08
N GLN A 175 15.99 -17.69 -39.99
CA GLN A 175 15.11 -17.06 -40.98
C GLN A 175 14.70 -15.66 -40.54
N ILE A 176 14.58 -14.73 -41.50
CA ILE A 176 14.02 -13.40 -41.27
C ILE A 176 12.51 -13.47 -41.47
N LEU A 177 11.76 -13.02 -40.47
CA LEU A 177 10.32 -12.87 -40.48
C LEU A 177 9.97 -11.39 -40.39
N ASN A 178 9.05 -10.93 -41.24
CA ASN A 178 8.52 -9.57 -41.18
C ASN A 178 7.17 -9.60 -40.48
N LEU A 179 7.10 -9.02 -39.30
CA LEU A 179 5.89 -8.97 -38.49
C LEU A 179 5.31 -7.57 -38.54
N SER A 180 3.99 -7.46 -38.65
CA SER A 180 3.27 -6.18 -38.65
C SER A 180 2.20 -6.22 -37.58
N MET A 181 2.14 -5.18 -36.75
CA MET A 181 1.22 -5.11 -35.61
C MET A 181 0.72 -3.69 -35.40
N LEU A 182 -0.56 -3.56 -35.06
CA LEU A 182 -1.16 -2.29 -34.65
C LEU A 182 -1.12 -2.17 -33.13
N GLY A 183 -0.60 -1.05 -32.63
CA GLY A 183 -0.54 -0.80 -31.19
C GLY A 183 -1.93 -0.62 -30.57
N VAL A 184 -2.08 -1.02 -29.32
CA VAL A 184 -3.31 -0.76 -28.54
C VAL A 184 -3.04 0.35 -27.51
N PRO A 185 -4.02 1.25 -27.25
CA PRO A 185 -3.84 2.29 -26.25
C PRO A 185 -3.71 1.69 -24.84
N ALA A 186 -2.84 2.29 -24.05
CA ALA A 186 -2.63 1.97 -22.64
C ALA A 186 -2.08 3.19 -21.89
N CYS A 187 -2.17 3.16 -20.56
CA CYS A 187 -1.56 4.17 -19.70
C CYS A 187 -0.07 4.36 -20.00
N ASP A 188 0.39 5.61 -20.08
CA ASP A 188 1.79 5.94 -20.33
C ASP A 188 2.65 6.03 -19.05
N TYR A 189 2.50 5.03 -18.18
CA TYR A 189 3.29 4.89 -16.96
C TYR A 189 3.93 3.51 -16.92
N PRO A 190 5.21 3.36 -17.35
CA PRO A 190 5.91 2.08 -17.29
C PRO A 190 5.98 1.54 -15.87
N VAL A 191 5.67 0.25 -15.71
CA VAL A 191 5.72 -0.47 -14.42
C VAL A 191 6.99 -1.33 -14.38
N LEU A 192 7.86 -1.08 -13.40
CA LEU A 192 9.19 -1.68 -13.30
C LEU A 192 9.35 -2.42 -11.97
N ALA A 193 10.03 -3.57 -11.99
CA ALA A 193 10.43 -4.26 -10.78
C ALA A 193 11.78 -3.70 -10.27
N THR A 194 11.96 -3.58 -8.96
CA THR A 194 13.24 -3.22 -8.33
C THR A 194 13.77 -4.36 -7.46
N GLU A 195 15.10 -4.55 -7.45
CA GLU A 195 15.79 -5.55 -6.60
C GLU A 195 15.94 -5.02 -5.17
N ASP A 196 14.80 -4.80 -4.51
CA ASP A 196 14.74 -4.42 -3.10
C ASP A 196 13.87 -5.45 -2.34
N ASP A 197 14.31 -5.83 -1.15
CA ASP A 197 13.65 -6.81 -0.30
C ASP A 197 12.55 -6.22 0.58
N VAL A 198 12.46 -4.89 0.65
CA VAL A 198 11.36 -4.20 1.35
C VAL A 198 10.02 -4.50 0.68
N VAL A 199 8.97 -4.63 1.49
CA VAL A 199 7.58 -4.70 1.01
C VAL A 199 7.14 -3.28 0.66
N ASN A 200 7.38 -2.85 -0.58
CA ASN A 200 7.05 -1.50 -1.01
C ASN A 200 6.72 -1.41 -2.51
N ALA A 201 5.96 -0.38 -2.86
CA ALA A 201 5.71 0.08 -4.21
C ALA A 201 5.61 1.62 -4.19
N TYR A 202 5.92 2.28 -5.30
CA TYR A 202 5.73 3.73 -5.40
C TYR A 202 5.64 4.20 -6.85
N ALA A 203 5.00 5.35 -7.04
CA ALA A 203 4.96 6.08 -8.29
C ALA A 203 5.77 7.40 -8.22
N ASP A 204 6.42 7.82 -9.32
CA ASP A 204 7.25 9.04 -9.35
C ASP A 204 6.69 10.19 -10.21
N GLY A 205 5.52 9.97 -10.84
CA GLY A 205 4.89 10.86 -11.81
C GLY A 205 5.10 10.45 -13.26
N GLU A 206 6.03 9.53 -13.53
CA GLU A 206 6.36 9.03 -14.87
C GLU A 206 6.35 7.49 -14.92
N LYS A 207 6.68 6.82 -13.82
CA LYS A 207 6.85 5.37 -13.71
C LYS A 207 6.36 4.87 -12.36
N VAL A 208 5.93 3.61 -12.37
CA VAL A 208 5.61 2.83 -11.19
C VAL A 208 6.74 1.83 -10.90
N PHE A 209 7.14 1.72 -9.65
CA PHE A 209 8.18 0.81 -9.17
C PHE A 209 7.61 -0.16 -8.15
N ILE A 210 7.83 -1.46 -8.36
CA ILE A 210 7.40 -2.53 -7.47
C ILE A 210 8.63 -3.26 -6.92
N ALA A 211 8.83 -3.22 -5.60
CA ALA A 211 9.95 -3.91 -4.97
C ALA A 211 9.79 -5.43 -5.04
N SER A 212 10.91 -6.14 -5.12
CA SER A 212 10.93 -7.61 -5.10
C SER A 212 10.36 -8.20 -3.81
N GLY A 213 10.40 -7.45 -2.69
CA GLY A 213 9.71 -7.80 -1.45
C GLY A 213 8.19 -7.76 -1.60
N MET A 214 7.65 -6.72 -2.23
CA MET A 214 6.22 -6.62 -2.54
C MET A 214 5.75 -7.75 -3.47
N LEU A 215 6.54 -8.09 -4.50
CA LEU A 215 6.23 -9.23 -5.37
C LEU A 215 6.20 -10.58 -4.63
N ARG A 216 6.94 -10.74 -3.52
CA ARG A 216 6.85 -11.95 -2.67
C ARG A 216 5.68 -11.89 -1.69
N PHE A 217 5.27 -10.68 -1.30
CA PHE A 217 4.24 -10.45 -0.30
C PHE A 217 2.81 -10.60 -0.86
N THR A 218 2.61 -10.33 -2.15
CA THR A 218 1.34 -10.59 -2.84
C THR A 218 1.15 -12.10 -3.06
N GLU A 219 0.04 -12.63 -2.58
CA GLU A 219 -0.26 -14.08 -2.60
C GLU A 219 -0.68 -14.56 -3.99
N ASP A 220 -1.32 -13.68 -4.77
CA ASP A 220 -1.79 -13.95 -6.13
C ASP A 220 -1.68 -12.71 -7.03
N ASP A 221 -2.06 -12.87 -8.29
CA ASP A 221 -2.02 -11.79 -9.29
C ASP A 221 -3.14 -10.78 -9.10
N ASP A 222 -4.21 -11.13 -8.39
CA ASP A 222 -5.31 -10.21 -8.09
C ASP A 222 -4.86 -9.14 -7.08
N GLU A 223 -4.14 -9.55 -6.03
CA GLU A 223 -3.54 -8.62 -5.07
C GLU A 223 -2.44 -7.78 -5.71
N LEU A 224 -1.58 -8.37 -6.55
CA LEU A 224 -0.58 -7.62 -7.29
C LEU A 224 -1.25 -6.60 -8.22
N ALA A 225 -2.39 -6.95 -8.82
CA ALA A 225 -3.13 -6.03 -9.67
C ALA A 225 -3.67 -4.83 -8.90
N PHE A 226 -4.14 -5.03 -7.66
CA PHE A 226 -4.53 -3.93 -6.79
C PHE A 226 -3.35 -2.99 -6.49
N VAL A 227 -2.19 -3.53 -6.10
CA VAL A 227 -0.98 -2.71 -5.81
C VAL A 227 -0.57 -1.89 -7.04
N VAL A 228 -0.48 -2.52 -8.21
CA VAL A 228 -0.12 -1.82 -9.45
C VAL A 228 -1.18 -0.80 -9.84
N GLY A 229 -2.47 -1.12 -9.69
CA GLY A 229 -3.57 -0.19 -9.95
C GLY A 229 -3.55 1.02 -9.02
N HIS A 230 -3.24 0.83 -7.74
CA HIS A 230 -3.08 1.90 -6.75
C HIS A 230 -1.98 2.89 -7.15
N GLU A 231 -0.78 2.38 -7.48
CA GLU A 231 0.33 3.24 -7.90
C GLU A 231 0.08 3.91 -9.25
N LEU A 232 -0.52 3.21 -10.22
CA LEU A 232 -0.93 3.81 -11.49
C LEU A 232 -1.93 4.95 -11.28
N SER A 233 -2.82 4.83 -10.30
CA SER A 233 -3.80 5.87 -9.97
C SER A 233 -3.13 7.11 -9.37
N HIS A 234 -2.02 6.97 -8.63
CA HIS A 234 -1.24 8.13 -8.17
C HIS A 234 -0.70 8.96 -9.33
N ASP A 235 -0.19 8.30 -10.37
CA ASP A 235 0.33 8.96 -11.56
C ASP A 235 -0.81 9.53 -12.43
N ALA A 236 -1.83 8.72 -12.73
CA ALA A 236 -3.01 9.12 -13.52
C ALA A 236 -3.74 10.33 -12.96
N LEU A 237 -3.88 10.41 -11.63
CA LEU A 237 -4.53 11.53 -10.94
C LEU A 237 -3.57 12.70 -10.67
N GLY A 238 -2.30 12.60 -11.07
CA GLY A 238 -1.29 13.63 -10.89
C GLY A 238 -0.96 13.93 -9.44
N HIS A 239 -1.12 12.96 -8.53
CA HIS A 239 -0.89 13.15 -7.09
C HIS A 239 0.54 13.58 -6.78
N ILE A 240 1.52 13.03 -7.52
CA ILE A 240 2.93 13.37 -7.33
C ILE A 240 3.18 14.85 -7.69
N GLY A 241 2.63 15.32 -8.82
CA GLY A 241 2.70 16.71 -9.24
C GLY A 241 1.99 17.66 -8.26
N LYS A 242 0.77 17.32 -7.83
CA LYS A 242 0.00 18.09 -6.82
C LYS A 242 0.76 18.20 -5.50
N LYS A 243 1.36 17.10 -5.02
CA LYS A 243 2.16 17.07 -3.79
C LYS A 243 3.40 17.97 -3.91
N LYS A 244 4.13 17.89 -5.03
CA LYS A 244 5.28 18.78 -5.33
C LYS A 244 4.84 20.26 -5.38
N GLY A 245 3.71 20.57 -6.02
CA GLY A 245 3.15 21.91 -6.09
C GLY A 245 2.78 22.47 -4.70
N ASN A 246 2.10 21.68 -3.87
CA ASN A 246 1.77 22.06 -2.50
C ASN A 246 3.03 22.30 -1.65
N SER A 247 4.03 21.43 -1.78
CA SER A 247 5.33 21.57 -1.11
C SER A 247 6.03 22.88 -1.51
N LEU A 248 6.00 23.25 -2.79
CA LEU A 248 6.57 24.50 -3.30
C LEU A 248 5.80 25.72 -2.77
N LEU A 249 4.47 25.69 -2.75
CA LEU A 249 3.66 26.76 -2.16
C LEU A 249 3.97 26.95 -0.67
N GLY A 250 4.14 25.85 0.08
CA GLY A 250 4.57 25.91 1.47
C GLY A 250 5.99 26.46 1.63
N ALA A 251 6.92 26.12 0.72
CA ALA A 251 8.28 26.66 0.73
C ALA A 251 8.32 28.17 0.47
N ILE A 252 7.44 28.70 -0.39
CA ILE A 252 7.29 30.16 -0.58
C ILE A 252 6.86 30.83 0.74
N LEU A 253 5.96 30.20 1.49
CA LEU A 253 5.54 30.69 2.80
C LEU A 253 6.67 30.61 3.84
N ASP A 254 7.45 29.52 3.84
CA ASP A 254 8.65 29.39 4.68
C ASP A 254 9.63 30.55 4.43
N VAL A 255 9.89 30.89 3.16
CA VAL A 255 10.74 32.04 2.78
C VAL A 255 10.12 33.37 3.20
N ALA A 256 8.81 33.56 3.02
CA ALA A 256 8.13 34.79 3.40
C ALA A 256 8.16 35.02 4.92
N VAL A 257 7.96 33.98 5.73
CA VAL A 257 8.07 34.05 7.20
C VAL A 257 9.49 34.36 7.62
N ALA A 258 10.50 33.70 7.02
CA ALA A 258 11.90 34.00 7.30
C ALA A 258 12.27 35.44 6.95
N ALA A 259 11.79 35.96 5.81
CA ALA A 259 12.05 37.31 5.35
C ALA A 259 11.36 38.39 6.19
N THR A 260 10.16 38.12 6.71
CA THR A 260 9.35 39.10 7.47
C THR A 260 9.62 39.08 8.97
N THR A 261 9.98 37.92 9.53
CA THR A 261 10.13 37.72 10.98
C THR A 261 11.54 37.38 11.42
N GLY A 262 12.44 37.02 10.48
CA GLY A 262 13.77 36.49 10.79
C GLY A 262 13.79 35.04 11.30
N VAL A 263 12.61 34.40 11.42
CA VAL A 263 12.50 33.01 11.91
C VAL A 263 12.66 32.03 10.75
N ASN A 264 13.70 31.19 10.81
CA ASN A 264 13.82 30.05 9.91
C ASN A 264 12.91 28.92 10.39
N THR A 265 11.93 28.58 9.56
CA THR A 265 10.91 27.55 9.82
C THR A 265 11.39 26.12 9.52
N GLY A 266 12.57 25.94 8.93
CA GLY A 266 13.13 24.64 8.61
C GLY A 266 12.30 23.81 7.62
N GLY A 267 11.47 24.47 6.78
CA GLY A 267 10.57 23.79 5.84
C GLY A 267 9.26 23.30 6.47
N MET A 268 8.88 23.82 7.65
CA MET A 268 7.64 23.45 8.32
C MET A 268 6.40 23.63 7.44
N PHE A 269 6.29 24.76 6.73
CA PHE A 269 5.12 25.03 5.90
C PHE A 269 5.13 24.18 4.62
N SER A 270 6.30 23.98 4.01
CA SER A 270 6.51 23.04 2.90
C SER A 270 6.05 21.62 3.25
N ASN A 271 6.53 21.08 4.38
CA ASN A 271 6.17 19.74 4.84
C ASN A 271 4.68 19.62 5.19
N ALA A 272 4.11 20.62 5.86
CA ALA A 272 2.69 20.63 6.20
C ALA A 272 1.81 20.67 4.94
N ALA A 273 2.14 21.52 3.97
CA ALA A 273 1.40 21.65 2.72
C ALA A 273 1.48 20.38 1.86
N ALA A 274 2.67 19.77 1.76
CA ALA A 274 2.86 18.50 1.05
C ALA A 274 1.98 17.37 1.63
N ASN A 275 1.78 17.35 2.94
CA ASN A 275 1.07 16.29 3.65
C ASN A 275 -0.42 16.58 3.87
N ALA A 276 -0.90 17.81 3.65
CA ALA A 276 -2.28 18.21 3.92
C ALA A 276 -3.34 17.37 3.18
N PHE A 277 -2.99 16.86 1.98
CA PHE A 277 -3.89 16.09 1.12
C PHE A 277 -3.51 14.61 0.98
N SER A 278 -2.43 14.15 1.62
CA SER A 278 -1.92 12.79 1.40
C SER A 278 -2.98 11.72 1.65
N GLN A 279 -3.70 11.80 2.77
CA GLN A 279 -4.80 10.87 3.09
C GLN A 279 -5.92 10.83 2.04
N ARG A 280 -6.22 11.97 1.38
CA ARG A 280 -7.25 12.03 0.34
C ARG A 280 -6.73 11.43 -0.96
N PHE A 281 -5.48 11.71 -1.33
CA PHE A 281 -4.83 11.11 -2.49
C PHE A 281 -4.71 9.58 -2.36
N GLU A 282 -4.42 9.09 -1.17
CA GLU A 282 -4.46 7.64 -0.89
C GLU A 282 -5.85 7.04 -1.11
N ALA A 283 -6.91 7.69 -0.61
CA ALA A 283 -8.28 7.20 -0.79
C ALA A 283 -8.75 7.28 -2.26
N GLU A 284 -8.32 8.30 -3.00
CA GLU A 284 -8.56 8.41 -4.44
C GLU A 284 -7.83 7.30 -5.21
N ALA A 285 -6.57 7.02 -4.86
CA ALA A 285 -5.78 5.95 -5.46
C ALA A 285 -6.32 4.54 -5.13
N ASP A 286 -6.78 4.29 -3.91
CA ASP A 286 -7.49 3.04 -3.56
C ASP A 286 -8.72 2.84 -4.44
N TYR A 287 -9.53 3.89 -4.57
CA TYR A 287 -10.80 3.83 -5.28
C TYR A 287 -10.57 3.60 -6.78
N GLU A 288 -9.75 4.41 -7.43
CA GLU A 288 -9.46 4.25 -8.85
C GLU A 288 -8.66 2.96 -9.13
N GLY A 289 -7.74 2.57 -8.25
CA GLY A 289 -6.96 1.35 -8.37
C GLY A 289 -7.81 0.09 -8.36
N LEU A 290 -8.84 0.04 -7.51
CA LEU A 290 -9.86 -1.03 -7.53
C LEU A 290 -10.62 -1.06 -8.86
N TYR A 291 -10.99 0.10 -9.42
CA TYR A 291 -11.60 0.18 -10.75
C TYR A 291 -10.66 -0.31 -11.85
N MET A 292 -9.39 0.08 -11.84
CA MET A 292 -8.39 -0.38 -12.80
C MET A 292 -8.24 -1.91 -12.77
N ALA A 293 -8.09 -2.49 -11.58
CA ALA A 293 -8.00 -3.94 -11.38
C ALA A 293 -9.28 -4.66 -11.86
N ALA A 294 -10.45 -4.14 -11.52
CA ALA A 294 -11.72 -4.71 -11.94
C ALA A 294 -11.96 -4.63 -13.45
N ARG A 295 -11.58 -3.51 -14.11
CA ARG A 295 -11.63 -3.34 -15.57
C ARG A 295 -10.71 -4.33 -16.28
N ALA A 296 -9.55 -4.60 -15.70
CA ALA A 296 -8.60 -5.57 -16.23
C ALA A 296 -9.01 -7.04 -16.00
N GLY A 297 -10.10 -7.28 -15.27
CA GLY A 297 -10.67 -8.61 -15.01
C GLY A 297 -10.03 -9.34 -13.84
N PHE A 298 -9.38 -8.64 -12.91
CA PHE A 298 -8.90 -9.21 -11.64
C PHE A 298 -10.01 -9.23 -10.58
N ASP A 299 -9.86 -10.12 -9.60
CA ASP A 299 -10.75 -10.21 -8.44
C ASP A 299 -10.34 -9.20 -7.36
N ILE A 300 -11.15 -8.16 -7.22
CA ILE A 300 -10.92 -7.10 -6.24
C ILE A 300 -11.39 -7.43 -4.82
N THR A 301 -12.04 -8.58 -4.59
CA THR A 301 -12.64 -8.91 -3.30
C THR A 301 -11.62 -9.06 -2.17
N LYS A 302 -10.38 -9.44 -2.52
CA LYS A 302 -9.30 -9.63 -1.55
C LYS A 302 -8.51 -8.36 -1.25
N ALA A 303 -8.66 -7.29 -2.03
CA ALA A 303 -7.88 -6.06 -1.86
C ALA A 303 -7.98 -5.45 -0.44
N PRO A 304 -9.17 -5.39 0.22
CA PRO A 304 -9.22 -4.97 1.62
C PRO A 304 -8.40 -5.86 2.56
N ASN A 305 -8.40 -7.18 2.36
CA ASN A 305 -7.63 -8.11 3.21
C ASN A 305 -6.12 -8.01 2.94
N PHE A 306 -5.69 -7.79 1.69
CA PHE A 306 -4.31 -7.41 1.39
C PHE A 306 -3.90 -6.18 2.22
N TRP A 307 -4.76 -5.16 2.28
CA TRP A 307 -4.51 -3.96 3.07
C TRP A 307 -4.37 -4.23 4.58
N ARG A 308 -5.17 -5.16 5.10
CA ARG A 308 -5.04 -5.64 6.49
C ARG A 308 -3.70 -6.33 6.74
N ARG A 309 -3.17 -7.09 5.77
CA ARG A 309 -1.83 -7.68 5.87
C ARG A 309 -0.74 -6.61 5.83
N MET A 310 -0.86 -5.59 4.98
CA MET A 310 0.05 -4.44 4.98
C MET A 310 0.09 -3.71 6.34
N ALA A 311 -1.07 -3.55 6.99
CA ALA A 311 -1.14 -3.04 8.36
C ALA A 311 -0.40 -3.91 9.39
N ALA A 312 -0.40 -5.24 9.22
CA ALA A 312 0.34 -6.16 10.08
C ALA A 312 1.85 -6.14 9.82
N GLU A 313 2.27 -5.99 8.55
CA GLU A 313 3.67 -5.83 8.15
C GLU A 313 4.25 -4.49 8.65
N HIS A 314 3.41 -3.45 8.68
CA HIS A 314 3.79 -2.11 9.13
C HIS A 314 2.85 -1.56 10.21
N PRO A 315 2.88 -2.06 11.46
CA PRO A 315 1.92 -1.66 12.51
C PRO A 315 1.88 -0.16 12.82
N GLY A 316 2.98 0.56 12.53
CA GLY A 316 3.05 2.02 12.65
C GLY A 316 2.14 2.77 11.66
N SER A 317 1.72 2.13 10.57
CA SER A 317 0.87 2.69 9.51
C SER A 317 -0.63 2.61 9.83
N ILE A 318 -1.02 1.85 10.86
CA ILE A 318 -2.42 1.67 11.31
C ILE A 318 -3.04 2.99 11.80
N LYS A 319 -2.22 3.86 12.40
CA LYS A 319 -2.66 5.18 12.84
C LYS A 319 -2.66 6.15 11.66
N LYS A 320 -3.53 7.16 11.69
CA LYS A 320 -3.44 8.31 10.78
C LYS A 320 -2.09 9.00 10.98
N ASN A 321 -1.12 8.61 10.16
CA ASN A 321 0.20 9.18 10.14
C ASN A 321 0.41 9.90 8.82
N PHE A 322 0.47 11.23 8.87
CA PHE A 322 0.67 12.08 7.70
C PHE A 322 2.10 12.02 7.14
N THR A 323 3.04 11.39 7.85
CA THR A 323 4.44 11.19 7.39
C THR A 323 4.71 9.81 6.82
N ALA A 324 3.78 8.85 6.99
CA ALA A 324 3.88 7.57 6.30
C ALA A 324 3.63 7.77 4.80
N SER A 325 4.36 7.04 3.95
CA SER A 325 4.15 7.07 2.50
C SER A 325 2.73 6.62 2.13
N HIS A 326 2.30 5.48 2.65
CA HIS A 326 0.96 4.90 2.44
C HIS A 326 0.41 4.34 3.77
N PRO A 327 -0.23 5.15 4.64
CA PRO A 327 -0.72 4.66 5.92
C PRO A 327 -1.88 3.66 5.74
N SER A 328 -1.75 2.45 6.28
CA SER A 328 -2.75 1.38 6.22
C SER A 328 -3.87 1.54 7.24
N THR A 329 -4.60 2.64 7.13
CA THR A 329 -5.64 3.02 8.11
C THR A 329 -6.90 2.14 8.02
N PRO A 330 -7.62 1.92 9.14
CA PRO A 330 -8.91 1.24 9.14
C PRO A 330 -9.96 1.94 8.25
N GLU A 331 -9.94 3.27 8.14
CA GLU A 331 -10.88 3.99 7.30
C GLU A 331 -10.72 3.65 5.82
N ARG A 332 -9.48 3.50 5.34
CA ARG A 332 -9.20 3.04 3.96
C ARG A 332 -9.71 1.63 3.74
N PHE A 333 -9.49 0.72 4.69
CA PHE A 333 -10.03 -0.64 4.63
C PHE A 333 -11.55 -0.64 4.39
N ILE A 334 -12.30 0.11 5.21
CA ILE A 334 -13.77 0.21 5.07
C ILE A 334 -14.17 0.89 3.76
N ALA A 335 -13.44 1.93 3.33
CA ALA A 335 -13.68 2.58 2.05
C ALA A 335 -13.48 1.62 0.86
N MET A 336 -12.46 0.77 0.91
CA MET A 336 -12.23 -0.27 -0.09
C MET A 336 -13.34 -1.32 -0.11
N GLU A 337 -13.85 -1.77 1.05
CA GLU A 337 -15.01 -2.69 1.08
C GLU A 337 -16.25 -2.09 0.42
N ASN A 338 -16.50 -0.80 0.66
CA ASN A 338 -17.60 -0.07 0.03
C ASN A 338 -17.38 0.05 -1.49
N ALA A 339 -16.17 0.39 -1.93
CA ALA A 339 -15.81 0.47 -3.34
C ALA A 339 -15.93 -0.87 -4.06
N VAL A 340 -15.51 -1.98 -3.43
CA VAL A 340 -15.70 -3.34 -3.95
C VAL A 340 -17.19 -3.62 -4.16
N THR A 341 -18.02 -3.29 -3.17
CA THR A 341 -19.49 -3.47 -3.26
C THR A 341 -20.09 -2.65 -4.41
N GLU A 342 -19.66 -1.40 -4.56
CA GLU A 342 -20.09 -0.52 -5.64
C GLU A 342 -19.71 -1.09 -7.03
N ILE A 343 -18.45 -1.48 -7.20
CA ILE A 343 -17.92 -2.03 -8.46
C ILE A 343 -18.65 -3.32 -8.83
N GLN A 344 -18.88 -4.21 -7.86
CA GLN A 344 -19.64 -5.44 -8.09
C GLN A 344 -21.09 -5.15 -8.48
N SER A 345 -21.73 -4.18 -7.83
CA SER A 345 -23.08 -3.73 -8.21
C SER A 345 -23.13 -3.17 -9.64
N LYS A 346 -22.14 -2.37 -10.06
CA LYS A 346 -22.03 -1.88 -11.44
C LYS A 346 -21.82 -3.03 -12.43
N ARG A 347 -20.90 -3.96 -12.12
CA ARG A 347 -20.62 -5.16 -12.93
C ARG A 347 -21.87 -6.02 -13.13
N ASN A 348 -22.60 -6.32 -12.05
CA ASN A 348 -23.81 -7.14 -12.09
C ASN A 348 -24.95 -6.49 -12.88
N ARG A 349 -24.99 -5.16 -12.94
CA ARG A 349 -25.96 -4.39 -13.72
C ARG A 349 -25.51 -4.09 -15.16
N GLY A 350 -24.33 -4.54 -15.56
CA GLY A 350 -23.76 -4.24 -16.88
C GLY A 350 -23.43 -2.76 -17.08
N ILE A 351 -23.22 -2.00 -16.00
CA ILE A 351 -22.85 -0.59 -16.03
C ILE A 351 -21.33 -0.49 -16.22
N ALA A 352 -20.90 0.48 -17.03
CA ALA A 352 -19.48 0.75 -17.25
C ALA A 352 -18.75 0.98 -15.92
N LEU A 353 -17.59 0.34 -15.77
CA LEU A 353 -16.75 0.45 -14.57
C LEU A 353 -15.92 1.73 -14.65
N VAL A 354 -16.55 2.86 -14.31
CA VAL A 354 -15.91 4.18 -14.20
C VAL A 354 -16.06 4.68 -12.75
N PRO A 355 -14.97 5.17 -12.12
CA PRO A 355 -15.04 5.80 -10.81
C PRO A 355 -15.98 7.01 -10.79
N GLU A 356 -16.74 7.18 -9.71
CA GLU A 356 -17.60 8.36 -9.55
C GLU A 356 -16.79 9.61 -9.22
N LYS A 357 -17.11 10.74 -9.86
CA LYS A 357 -16.46 12.01 -9.55
C LYS A 357 -17.05 12.61 -8.27
N ALA A 358 -16.22 13.27 -7.47
CA ALA A 358 -16.64 13.85 -6.19
C ALA A 358 -17.81 14.85 -6.29
N SER A 359 -18.03 15.48 -7.47
CA SER A 359 -19.12 16.43 -7.73
C SER A 359 -20.46 15.79 -8.12
N GLU A 360 -20.51 14.47 -8.37
CA GLU A 360 -21.71 13.77 -8.86
C GLU A 360 -22.54 13.13 -7.73
N ARG A 361 -22.09 13.26 -6.48
CA ARG A 361 -22.87 12.84 -5.31
C ARG A 361 -24.04 13.79 -5.06
N GLY A 362 -25.16 13.56 -5.76
CA GLY A 362 -26.48 14.00 -5.32
C GLY A 362 -26.85 13.36 -3.96
N PRO A 363 -27.84 13.89 -3.22
CA PRO A 363 -28.22 13.35 -1.93
C PRO A 363 -28.70 11.90 -2.09
N SER A 364 -27.89 10.96 -1.59
CA SER A 364 -28.22 9.52 -1.59
C SER A 364 -29.47 9.28 -0.74
N THR A 365 -30.56 8.87 -1.38
CA THR A 365 -31.85 8.53 -0.76
C THR A 365 -32.02 7.02 -0.53
N SER A 366 -30.93 6.26 -0.42
CA SER A 366 -31.03 4.84 -0.08
C SER A 366 -29.96 4.44 0.94
N ARG A 367 -30.38 4.43 2.21
CA ARG A 367 -29.68 3.78 3.31
C ARG A 367 -29.70 2.26 3.05
N PRO A 368 -28.55 1.56 2.90
CA PRO A 368 -28.57 0.11 2.79
C PRO A 368 -28.94 -0.47 4.16
N THR A 369 -30.01 -1.25 4.22
CA THR A 369 -30.30 -2.14 5.34
C THR A 369 -29.18 -3.16 5.45
N SER A 370 -28.38 -3.05 6.51
CA SER A 370 -27.41 -4.06 6.91
C SER A 370 -28.17 -5.31 7.38
N THR A 371 -28.30 -6.30 6.49
CA THR A 371 -28.62 -7.68 6.87
C THR A 371 -27.30 -8.41 7.07
N ILE A 372 -26.94 -8.62 8.34
CA ILE A 372 -25.86 -9.51 8.76
C ILE A 372 -26.30 -10.94 8.44
N PRO A 373 -25.54 -11.74 7.65
CA PRO A 373 -25.83 -13.16 7.50
C PRO A 373 -25.48 -13.89 8.79
N THR A 374 -26.46 -14.57 9.39
CA THR A 374 -26.25 -15.51 10.49
C THR A 374 -25.45 -16.72 10.01
N ARG A 375 -24.42 -17.07 10.80
CA ARG A 375 -23.51 -18.21 10.64
C ARG A 375 -24.30 -19.54 10.61
N PRO A 376 -23.91 -20.56 9.82
CA PRO A 376 -24.52 -21.88 9.93
C PRO A 376 -23.93 -22.67 11.10
N ASP A 377 -24.82 -23.36 11.80
CA ASP A 377 -24.56 -24.23 12.96
C ASP A 377 -23.66 -25.42 12.61
N SER A 378 -22.76 -25.76 13.54
CA SER A 378 -22.10 -27.06 13.63
C SER A 378 -22.56 -27.76 14.91
N ALA A 379 -23.14 -28.95 14.73
CA ALA A 379 -23.54 -29.87 15.79
C ALA A 379 -22.32 -30.45 16.53
N GLU A 380 -22.40 -30.61 17.86
CA GLU A 380 -22.44 -31.91 18.55
C GLU A 380 -22.47 -31.79 20.09
N GLN A 381 -23.48 -32.46 20.69
CA GLN A 381 -23.47 -33.28 21.92
C GLN A 381 -22.76 -32.81 23.21
N SER A 382 -23.53 -32.54 24.29
CA SER A 382 -23.97 -33.57 25.27
C SER A 382 -24.26 -33.03 26.69
N ASN A 383 -25.33 -33.59 27.25
CA ASN A 383 -25.61 -33.92 28.66
C ASN A 383 -26.15 -32.90 29.69
N ALA A 384 -27.44 -33.10 29.98
CA ALA A 384 -28.12 -33.28 31.27
C ALA A 384 -27.98 -32.26 32.42
N GLY A 385 -29.13 -31.74 32.87
CA GLY A 385 -29.27 -31.07 34.17
C GLY A 385 -30.61 -30.36 34.37
N SER A 386 -31.63 -31.11 34.78
CA SER A 386 -32.97 -30.67 35.18
C SER A 386 -32.98 -29.62 36.31
N SER A 387 -33.78 -28.54 36.22
CA SER A 387 -34.88 -28.22 37.16
C SER A 387 -35.65 -26.92 36.85
N ARG A 388 -36.99 -27.05 36.76
CA ARG A 388 -38.14 -26.17 37.08
C ARG A 388 -37.98 -24.63 37.30
N VAL A 389 -38.62 -23.84 36.42
CA VAL A 389 -39.72 -22.81 36.57
C VAL A 389 -40.08 -22.34 38.02
N PRO A 390 -40.51 -21.07 38.32
CA PRO A 390 -41.25 -20.12 37.46
C PRO A 390 -40.86 -18.62 37.48
N SER A 391 -41.46 -17.93 36.49
CA SER A 391 -41.86 -16.52 36.42
C SER A 391 -42.48 -15.96 37.71
N ASP A 392 -42.29 -14.66 37.99
CA ASP A 392 -43.40 -13.72 38.15
C ASP A 392 -43.00 -12.25 38.42
N THR A 393 -43.84 -11.37 37.87
CA THR A 393 -44.22 -10.00 38.29
C THR A 393 -43.27 -8.80 38.22
N LEU A 394 -43.69 -7.86 37.35
CA LEU A 394 -43.60 -6.41 37.58
C LEU A 394 -44.30 -6.02 38.90
N THR A 395 -43.69 -5.13 39.68
CA THR A 395 -44.44 -4.11 40.44
C THR A 395 -43.58 -2.85 40.65
N THR A 396 -44.21 -1.72 40.39
CA THR A 396 -43.79 -0.33 40.62
C THR A 396 -43.72 0.03 42.11
N ALA A 397 -42.76 0.89 42.50
CA ALA A 397 -42.96 2.14 43.27
C ALA A 397 -41.88 2.44 44.34
N ARG A 398 -41.27 3.62 44.16
CA ARG A 398 -41.05 4.71 45.14
C ARG A 398 -40.04 4.52 46.30
N ALA A 399 -38.87 5.13 46.06
CA ALA A 399 -38.09 6.01 46.93
C ALA A 399 -38.23 5.89 48.46
N THR A 400 -37.12 5.49 49.09
CA THR A 400 -36.73 5.86 50.46
C THR A 400 -35.28 6.37 50.44
N ARG A 401 -35.08 7.61 50.91
CA ARG A 401 -33.77 8.24 51.20
C ARG A 401 -33.47 8.10 52.68
N ASP A 402 -32.32 7.50 53.02
CA ASP A 402 -31.33 7.84 54.08
C ASP A 402 -30.50 6.59 54.38
N SER A 403 -29.21 6.58 54.70
CA SER A 403 -28.17 7.60 54.86
C SER A 403 -26.82 6.88 54.92
N THR A 404 -25.98 7.02 53.90
CA THR A 404 -24.52 6.73 54.02
C THR A 404 -23.77 7.72 53.11
N LYS A 405 -23.32 8.84 53.69
CA LYS A 405 -22.35 9.72 53.03
C LYS A 405 -20.97 9.09 53.13
N GLN A 406 -20.46 8.60 52.00
CA GLN A 406 -19.10 8.84 51.45
C GLN A 406 -18.71 7.69 50.49
N HIS A 407 -19.24 7.73 49.27
CA HIS A 407 -18.54 7.26 48.08
C HIS A 407 -18.96 8.17 46.93
N GLY A 408 -17.98 8.81 46.29
CA GLY A 408 -18.14 10.04 45.50
C GLY A 408 -19.22 9.95 44.42
N ASP A 409 -20.06 10.98 44.37
CA ASP A 409 -21.07 11.16 43.34
C ASP A 409 -20.41 11.09 41.97
N ALA A 410 -20.94 10.23 41.10
CA ALA A 410 -20.50 10.16 39.72
C ALA A 410 -21.08 11.39 38.99
N PRO A 411 -20.29 12.37 38.53
CA PRO A 411 -20.78 13.54 37.79
C PRO A 411 -21.52 13.18 36.51
N PHE A 412 -21.32 11.97 35.96
CA PHE A 412 -21.94 11.54 34.71
C PHE A 412 -22.65 10.18 34.84
N LYS A 413 -23.67 9.99 34.01
CA LYS A 413 -24.36 8.71 33.78
C LYS A 413 -24.35 8.39 32.29
N VAL A 414 -23.79 7.23 31.94
CA VAL A 414 -23.80 6.71 30.57
C VAL A 414 -24.94 5.70 30.45
N ILE A 415 -25.92 5.98 29.60
CA ILE A 415 -27.07 5.12 29.32
C ILE A 415 -26.80 4.38 28.02
N LEU A 416 -26.94 3.06 28.02
CA LEU A 416 -26.75 2.22 26.85
C LEU A 416 -28.06 1.97 26.08
N GLY A 417 -27.95 1.47 24.85
CA GLY A 417 -29.09 1.17 23.98
C GLY A 417 -30.07 0.14 24.56
N ASP A 418 -29.59 -0.76 25.43
CA ASP A 418 -30.40 -1.74 26.16
C ASP A 418 -31.08 -1.17 27.43
N GLY A 419 -30.82 0.10 27.76
CA GLY A 419 -31.34 0.78 28.96
C GLY A 419 -30.46 0.67 30.20
N SER A 420 -29.32 -0.03 30.13
CA SER A 420 -28.36 -0.13 31.24
C SER A 420 -27.75 1.25 31.56
N VAL A 421 -27.58 1.56 32.85
CA VAL A 421 -27.03 2.86 33.31
C VAL A 421 -25.71 2.64 34.04
N ILE A 422 -24.68 3.35 33.60
CA ILE A 422 -23.33 3.26 34.12
C ILE A 422 -22.95 4.60 34.78
N PRO A 423 -22.77 4.64 36.10
CA PRO A 423 -22.25 5.82 36.78
C PRO A 423 -20.77 6.03 36.44
N ALA A 424 -20.40 7.26 36.08
CA ALA A 424 -19.07 7.61 35.62
C ALA A 424 -18.52 8.88 36.29
N ARG A 425 -17.27 8.81 36.76
CA ARG A 425 -16.50 9.98 37.23
C ARG A 425 -15.78 10.73 36.11
N SER A 426 -15.58 10.06 34.98
CA SER A 426 -15.04 10.69 33.79
C SER A 426 -15.44 9.87 32.58
N VAL A 427 -15.86 10.57 31.54
CA VAL A 427 -16.21 10.01 30.23
C VAL A 427 -15.35 10.71 29.19
N ARG A 428 -14.64 9.94 28.37
CA ARG A 428 -13.79 10.50 27.33
C ARG A 428 -13.71 9.58 26.12
N PRO A 429 -13.59 10.14 24.91
CA PRO A 429 -13.34 9.34 23.72
C PRO A 429 -12.02 8.57 23.85
N TRP A 430 -11.98 7.37 23.28
CA TRP A 430 -10.83 6.50 23.33
C TRP A 430 -10.71 5.69 22.04
N GLY A 431 -9.81 6.08 21.13
CA GLY A 431 -9.72 5.42 19.83
C GLY A 431 -10.93 5.71 18.94
N VAL A 432 -11.14 4.90 17.90
CA VAL A 432 -12.27 5.05 16.97
C VAL A 432 -13.45 4.24 17.49
N GLY A 433 -14.63 4.88 17.61
CA GLY A 433 -15.87 4.20 17.97
C GLY A 433 -15.94 3.69 19.42
N GLN A 434 -15.07 4.16 20.32
CA GLN A 434 -15.08 3.75 21.72
C GLN A 434 -15.00 4.94 22.67
N VAL A 435 -15.71 4.82 23.79
CA VAL A 435 -15.71 5.78 24.90
C VAL A 435 -15.18 5.07 26.13
N LYS A 436 -14.11 5.63 26.72
CA LYS A 436 -13.59 5.18 28.01
C LYS A 436 -14.44 5.79 29.12
N VAL A 437 -15.15 4.92 29.84
CA VAL A 437 -15.95 5.28 31.00
C VAL A 437 -15.23 4.83 32.25
N THR A 438 -14.92 5.77 33.16
CA THR A 438 -14.30 5.45 34.44
C THR A 438 -15.34 5.55 35.54
N SER A 439 -15.56 4.48 36.29
CA SER A 439 -16.50 4.45 37.42
C SER A 439 -16.00 5.30 38.59
N PRO A 440 -16.87 5.64 39.58
CA PRO A 440 -16.47 6.33 40.81
C PRO A 440 -15.34 5.63 41.57
N MET A 441 -15.32 4.28 41.56
CA MET A 441 -14.28 3.45 42.17
C MET A 441 -12.97 3.42 41.36
N GLY A 442 -12.95 4.08 40.21
CA GLY A 442 -11.77 4.25 39.38
C GLY A 442 -11.46 3.15 38.37
N GLN A 443 -12.32 2.13 38.31
CA GLN A 443 -12.26 1.11 37.27
C GLN A 443 -12.68 1.71 35.93
N SER A 444 -11.97 1.32 34.86
CA SER A 444 -12.26 1.81 33.52
C SER A 444 -12.81 0.70 32.66
N GLN A 445 -13.83 1.02 31.89
CA GLN A 445 -14.35 0.16 30.82
C GLN A 445 -14.43 0.94 29.51
N TYR A 446 -14.37 0.20 28.41
CA TYR A 446 -14.37 0.73 27.06
C TYR A 446 -15.67 0.30 26.40
N ILE A 447 -16.49 1.28 26.08
CA ILE A 447 -17.85 1.07 25.57
C ILE A 447 -17.87 1.49 24.12
N ASP A 448 -18.45 0.66 23.26
CA ASP A 448 -18.67 1.01 21.87
C ASP A 448 -19.60 2.23 21.79
N SER A 449 -19.21 3.27 21.05
CA SER A 449 -19.97 4.51 20.99
C SER A 449 -21.35 4.34 20.36
N SER A 450 -21.54 3.34 19.49
CA SER A 450 -22.84 2.99 18.91
C SER A 450 -23.80 2.35 19.92
N SER A 451 -23.27 1.80 21.02
CA SER A 451 -24.05 1.24 22.12
C SER A 451 -24.48 2.28 23.15
N ILE A 452 -23.94 3.51 23.07
CA ILE A 452 -24.27 4.61 23.99
C ILE A 452 -25.50 5.34 23.47
N ARG A 453 -26.56 5.34 24.28
CA ARG A 453 -27.79 6.08 24.03
C ARG A 453 -27.68 7.53 24.48
N SER A 454 -27.17 7.76 25.69
CA SER A 454 -26.96 9.13 26.19
C SER A 454 -25.86 9.23 27.27
N ILE A 455 -25.21 10.37 27.39
CA ILE A 455 -24.24 10.71 28.44
C ILE A 455 -24.76 11.96 29.16
N LEU A 456 -25.33 11.78 30.35
CA LEU A 456 -25.96 12.86 31.10
C LEU A 456 -25.10 13.29 32.28
N ASP A 457 -25.03 14.59 32.57
CA ASP A 457 -24.50 15.07 33.85
C ASP A 457 -25.56 15.09 34.97
N GLN A 458 -25.21 15.63 36.13
CA GLN A 458 -26.10 15.70 37.29
C GLN A 458 -27.31 16.62 37.08
N ASP A 459 -27.18 17.63 36.21
CA ASP A 459 -28.24 18.57 35.87
C ASP A 459 -29.12 18.05 34.70
N GLY A 460 -28.77 16.90 34.13
CA GLY A 460 -29.48 16.25 33.04
C GLY A 460 -29.11 16.80 31.66
N HIS A 461 -28.00 17.55 31.55
CA HIS A 461 -27.49 17.98 30.26
C HIS A 461 -26.87 16.81 29.50
N ASP A 462 -27.19 16.70 28.20
CA ASP A 462 -26.74 15.60 27.34
C ASP A 462 -25.45 15.97 26.59
N TRP A 463 -24.38 15.26 26.93
CA TRP A 463 -23.04 15.41 26.39
C TRP A 463 -22.71 14.39 25.28
N THR A 464 -23.69 13.64 24.79
CA THR A 464 -23.44 12.52 23.86
C THR A 464 -22.79 12.96 22.57
N GLU A 465 -23.35 13.97 21.88
CA GLU A 465 -22.77 14.50 20.64
C GLU A 465 -21.35 15.04 20.88
N ASP A 466 -21.17 15.74 22.01
CA ASP A 466 -19.88 16.32 22.38
C ASP A 466 -18.80 15.24 22.58
N VAL A 467 -19.14 14.12 23.23
CA VAL A 467 -18.18 13.04 23.52
C VAL A 467 -18.01 12.06 22.37
N VAL A 468 -19.11 11.63 21.75
CA VAL A 468 -19.15 10.57 20.73
C VAL A 468 -18.77 11.13 19.35
N ASP A 469 -19.33 12.27 18.97
CA ASP A 469 -19.17 12.80 17.61
C ASP A 469 -18.04 13.84 17.53
N ARG A 470 -17.94 14.71 18.54
CA ARG A 470 -16.97 15.82 18.54
C ARG A 470 -15.67 15.52 19.31
N GLY A 471 -15.57 14.35 19.93
CA GLY A 471 -14.35 13.90 20.60
C GLY A 471 -13.95 14.76 21.82
N LYS A 472 -14.92 15.42 22.46
CA LYS A 472 -14.67 16.26 23.64
C LYS A 472 -14.50 15.39 24.88
N ARG A 473 -13.47 15.70 25.65
CA ARG A 473 -13.20 15.04 26.94
C ARG A 473 -13.94 15.77 28.05
N LEU A 474 -14.78 15.06 28.80
CA LEU A 474 -15.37 15.62 30.01
C LEU A 474 -14.37 15.53 31.17
N PRO A 475 -14.14 16.63 31.92
CA PRO A 475 -13.17 16.68 33.00
C PRO A 475 -13.56 15.74 34.16
N ARG A 476 -12.58 15.43 35.01
CA ARG A 476 -12.87 15.00 36.37
C ARG A 476 -13.14 16.30 37.13
N GLU A 477 -14.28 16.42 37.81
CA GLU A 477 -14.39 17.43 38.87
C GLU A 477 -13.32 17.20 39.94
#